data_AF-A0AAE0BSH9-F1
#
_entry.id   AF-A0AAE0BSH9-F1
#
_cell.length_a   1.000
_cell.length_b   1.000
_cell.length_c   1.000
_cell.angle_alpha   90.00
_cell.angle_beta   90.00
_cell.angle_gamma   90.00
#
_symmetry.space_group_name_H-M   'P 1'
#
loop_
_entity.id
_entity.type
_entity.pdbx_description
1 polymer ?
#
loop_
_entity_poly.entity_id
_entity_poly.type
_entity_poly.pdbx_seq_one_letter_code
_entity_poly.pdbx_strand_id
1 'polypeptide(L)'
;MVFTDAAKTPLEMPKGEYSLLGFHGEIVDEQNKSVPLSTVYDHHWIAKDGIHKNPWCPVEYVFGIGAESRNTPTNFPAGYGYRVSDAAWWGGNIHLLHTDHLAGSNAEIAAKECNECYYAAGKGPECTPEKNGTFQCCGDNCFDGSCFCPTAPSAPTTQTNYYLQYTVMYTREMITPIYIGVWTAPGCQTFYDVFRNDEEPEHLASTGNTRVEADFELVFAVGHQHTGALNISLFINDERVCTSYPKYGAEDGVAGNEKNHLVEMTNCINKDIGGSVKVHNGDILRLDSWYYVGSNDSRLGPGLGGTHLNVMGYMYMAMATDNSDGLPESIILSRYPQLRTGVQLLQPDVVTFL
;
A
#
# COMPACT_ATOMS: atom_id res chain seq x y z
N MET A 1 3.27 10.28 15.39
CA MET A 1 2.81 9.63 14.14
C MET A 1 1.69 10.48 13.58
N VAL A 2 1.48 10.46 12.27
CA VAL A 2 0.31 11.06 11.65
C VAL A 2 -0.48 9.93 11.01
N PHE A 3 -1.78 9.91 11.23
CA PHE A 3 -2.72 9.04 10.54
C PHE A 3 -3.97 9.88 10.27
N THR A 4 -4.40 9.99 9.02
CA THR A 4 -5.54 10.86 8.67
C THR A 4 -6.78 10.07 8.28
N ASP A 5 -7.95 10.60 8.67
CA ASP A 5 -9.25 10.15 8.17
C ASP A 5 -9.47 10.74 6.78
N ALA A 6 -9.53 9.89 5.75
CA ALA A 6 -9.75 10.32 4.38
C ALA A 6 -11.04 11.14 4.20
N ALA A 7 -12.10 10.83 4.94
CA ALA A 7 -13.36 11.58 4.83
C ALA A 7 -13.25 13.02 5.37
N LYS A 8 -12.21 13.30 6.17
CA LYS A 8 -11.92 14.62 6.75
C LYS A 8 -10.67 15.29 6.17
N THR A 9 -10.03 14.65 5.20
CA THR A 9 -8.77 15.10 4.59
C THR A 9 -8.99 15.26 3.09
N PRO A 10 -9.72 16.28 2.64
CA PRO A 10 -10.11 16.41 1.24
C PRO A 10 -8.89 16.57 0.32
N LEU A 11 -8.93 15.89 -0.83
CA LEU A 11 -7.98 16.13 -1.92
C LEU A 11 -8.64 17.02 -2.98
N GLU A 12 -7.90 18.00 -3.48
CA GLU A 12 -8.34 18.87 -4.56
C GLU A 12 -8.20 18.14 -5.89
N MET A 13 -9.34 17.84 -6.51
CA MET A 13 -9.41 17.10 -7.77
C MET A 13 -10.07 17.96 -8.87
N PRO A 14 -9.82 17.65 -10.16
CA PRO A 14 -10.56 18.27 -11.26
C PRO A 14 -12.08 18.13 -11.06
N LYS A 15 -12.84 19.16 -11.47
CA LYS A 15 -14.31 19.14 -11.40
C LYS A 15 -14.93 18.47 -12.61
N GLY A 16 -16.13 17.95 -12.49
CA GLY A 16 -16.85 17.31 -13.59
C GLY A 16 -16.30 15.91 -13.89
N GLU A 17 -16.85 15.24 -14.89
CA GLU A 17 -16.43 13.88 -15.22
C GLU A 17 -15.15 13.90 -16.07
N TYR A 18 -14.24 12.97 -15.77
CA TYR A 18 -12.97 12.78 -16.48
C TYR A 18 -12.46 11.36 -16.24
N SER A 19 -11.38 11.00 -16.94
CA SER A 19 -10.63 9.77 -16.67
C SER A 19 -9.24 10.13 -16.16
N LEU A 20 -8.85 9.53 -15.05
CA LEU A 20 -7.50 9.61 -14.50
C LEU A 20 -6.56 8.73 -15.31
N LEU A 21 -5.47 9.32 -15.77
CA LEU A 21 -4.39 8.69 -16.51
C LEU A 21 -3.23 8.28 -15.59
N GLY A 22 -3.09 8.98 -14.47
CA GLY A 22 -2.07 8.70 -13.48
C GLY A 22 -2.18 9.64 -12.28
N PHE A 23 -1.55 9.22 -11.19
CA PHE A 23 -1.50 9.98 -9.94
C PHE A 23 -0.12 9.79 -9.32
N HIS A 24 0.57 10.90 -9.05
CA HIS A 24 1.84 10.89 -8.35
C HIS A 24 1.73 11.76 -7.11
N GLY A 25 2.23 11.27 -5.98
CA GLY A 25 2.25 11.96 -4.71
C GLY A 25 3.62 11.80 -4.05
N GLU A 26 4.01 12.80 -3.28
CA GLU A 26 5.31 12.89 -2.62
C GLU A 26 5.18 13.69 -1.33
N ILE A 27 5.85 13.23 -0.27
CA ILE A 27 5.92 13.94 1.00
C ILE A 27 7.06 14.96 0.95
N VAL A 28 6.71 16.24 1.11
CA VAL A 28 7.62 17.37 1.02
C VAL A 28 7.63 18.23 2.29
N ASP A 29 8.73 18.93 2.52
CA ASP A 29 8.86 19.94 3.57
C ASP A 29 8.22 21.30 3.18
N GLU A 30 8.31 22.27 4.08
CA GLU A 30 7.83 23.66 3.87
C GLU A 30 8.50 24.37 2.67
N GLN A 31 9.61 23.85 2.15
CA GLN A 31 10.31 24.38 0.98
C GLN A 31 9.99 23.58 -0.30
N ASN A 32 9.00 22.68 -0.26
CA ASN A 32 8.64 21.75 -1.34
C ASN A 32 9.76 20.78 -1.73
N LYS A 33 10.68 20.48 -0.79
CA LYS A 33 11.71 19.48 -1.03
C LYS A 33 11.24 18.12 -0.51
N SER A 34 11.42 17.09 -1.32
CA SER A 34 11.23 15.68 -0.93
C SER A 34 11.93 15.34 0.38
N VAL A 35 11.18 14.73 1.30
CA VAL A 35 11.66 14.38 2.64
C VAL A 35 12.23 12.97 2.64
N PRO A 36 13.43 12.73 3.19
CA PRO A 36 13.99 11.39 3.28
C PRO A 36 13.21 10.48 4.25
N LEU A 37 13.13 9.19 3.93
CA LEU A 37 12.50 8.15 4.78
C LEU A 37 13.21 7.97 6.14
N SER A 38 14.50 8.34 6.21
CA SER A 38 15.26 8.40 7.46
C SER A 38 14.84 9.54 8.41
N THR A 39 14.00 10.46 7.93
CA THR A 39 13.41 11.54 8.73
C THR A 39 11.92 11.31 8.93
N VAL A 40 11.19 11.05 7.84
CA VAL A 40 9.77 10.70 7.87
C VAL A 40 9.56 9.50 6.98
N TYR A 41 9.29 8.35 7.59
CA TYR A 41 8.87 7.19 6.85
C TYR A 41 7.43 7.38 6.37
N ASP A 42 7.28 7.41 5.05
CA ASP A 42 5.99 7.37 4.37
C ASP A 42 5.47 5.93 4.42
N HIS A 43 4.64 5.64 5.43
CA HIS A 43 4.03 4.32 5.52
C HIS A 43 2.97 4.17 4.44
N HIS A 44 2.20 5.23 4.18
CA HIS A 44 1.46 5.41 2.93
C HIS A 44 0.86 6.82 2.87
N TRP A 45 0.67 7.31 1.66
CA TRP A 45 -0.44 8.21 1.35
C TRP A 45 -1.35 7.51 0.36
N ILE A 46 -2.65 7.61 0.55
CA ILE A 46 -3.66 6.96 -0.30
C ILE A 46 -4.68 8.01 -0.70
N ALA A 47 -4.85 8.19 -2.01
CA ALA A 47 -5.95 8.98 -2.57
C ALA A 47 -7.15 8.06 -2.78
N LYS A 48 -8.13 8.21 -1.91
CA LYS A 48 -9.35 7.41 -1.88
C LYS A 48 -10.45 8.08 -2.69
N ASP A 49 -11.03 7.34 -3.62
CA ASP A 49 -12.31 7.64 -4.23
C ASP A 49 -13.43 7.04 -3.36
N GLY A 50 -14.32 7.89 -2.87
CA GLY A 50 -15.40 7.53 -1.97
C GLY A 50 -16.43 6.54 -2.50
N ILE A 51 -16.52 6.37 -3.82
CA ILE A 51 -17.46 5.45 -4.47
C ILE A 51 -16.77 4.22 -5.06
N HIS A 52 -15.45 4.12 -4.98
CA HIS A 52 -14.70 2.97 -5.46
C HIS A 52 -15.13 1.68 -4.77
N LYS A 53 -15.08 0.59 -5.55
CA LYS A 53 -15.31 -0.79 -5.12
C LYS A 53 -14.22 -1.66 -5.71
N ASN A 54 -13.27 -2.06 -4.87
CA ASN A 54 -12.24 -3.01 -5.23
C ASN A 54 -12.89 -4.37 -5.50
N PRO A 55 -12.68 -4.96 -6.69
CA PRO A 55 -13.32 -6.21 -7.03
C PRO A 55 -12.75 -7.44 -6.33
N TRP A 56 -11.58 -7.38 -5.67
CA TRP A 56 -10.87 -8.58 -5.19
C TRP A 56 -10.89 -8.77 -3.67
N CYS A 57 -10.58 -7.73 -2.90
CA CYS A 57 -10.46 -7.75 -1.45
C CYS A 57 -11.10 -6.48 -0.85
N PRO A 58 -11.42 -6.46 0.46
CA PRO A 58 -12.03 -5.30 1.12
C PRO A 58 -11.01 -4.16 1.39
N VAL A 59 -10.24 -3.77 0.38
CA VAL A 59 -9.21 -2.72 0.42
C VAL A 59 -9.51 -1.73 -0.71
N GLU A 60 -10.06 -0.57 -0.38
CA GLU A 60 -10.63 0.37 -1.35
C GLU A 60 -9.62 1.40 -1.88
N TYR A 61 -8.37 0.98 -2.09
CA TYR A 61 -7.30 1.87 -2.53
C TYR A 61 -7.31 2.04 -4.05
N VAL A 62 -7.29 3.29 -4.51
CA VAL A 62 -7.31 3.62 -5.94
C VAL A 62 -5.97 4.15 -6.42
N PHE A 63 -5.40 5.10 -5.67
CA PHE A 63 -4.04 5.57 -5.85
C PHE A 63 -3.37 5.75 -4.51
N GLY A 64 -2.05 5.80 -4.55
CA GLY A 64 -1.26 5.98 -3.37
C GLY A 64 -0.77 4.67 -2.78
N ILE A 65 0.37 4.81 -2.12
CA ILE A 65 1.42 3.83 -1.90
C ILE A 65 2.32 4.39 -0.79
N GLY A 66 3.19 3.56 -0.23
CA GLY A 66 4.19 3.98 0.74
C GLY A 66 5.55 4.20 0.10
N ALA A 67 6.56 4.20 0.96
CA ALA A 67 7.97 4.24 0.62
C ALA A 67 8.34 3.35 -0.59
N GLU A 68 7.76 2.16 -0.67
CA GLU A 68 8.10 1.10 -1.62
C GLU A 68 7.78 1.42 -3.08
N SER A 69 7.05 2.50 -3.34
CA SER A 69 6.60 2.82 -4.69
C SER A 69 6.98 4.24 -5.11
N ARG A 70 7.83 4.92 -4.34
CA ARG A 70 8.25 6.30 -4.60
C ARG A 70 8.83 6.51 -6.01
N ASN A 71 9.56 5.51 -6.52
CA ASN A 71 10.12 5.52 -7.88
C ASN A 71 9.23 4.78 -8.92
N THR A 72 8.04 4.34 -8.54
CA THR A 72 7.07 3.67 -9.42
C THR A 72 5.76 4.46 -9.49
N PRO A 73 5.73 5.60 -10.18
CA PRO A 73 4.51 6.38 -10.31
C PRO A 73 3.42 5.57 -11.03
N THR A 74 2.20 5.64 -10.52
CA THR A 74 1.04 4.99 -11.15
C THR A 74 0.62 5.77 -12.39
N ASN A 75 1.09 5.33 -13.56
CA ASN A 75 0.70 5.82 -14.87
C ASN A 75 0.08 4.68 -15.68
N PHE A 76 -1.17 4.86 -16.10
CA PHE A 76 -1.85 3.86 -16.92
C PHE A 76 -1.39 3.92 -18.38
N PRO A 77 -1.46 2.79 -19.10
CA PRO A 77 -1.11 2.75 -20.51
C PRO A 77 -1.92 3.72 -21.37
N ALA A 78 -1.32 4.18 -22.48
CA ALA A 78 -1.95 5.10 -23.40
C ALA A 78 -3.34 4.60 -23.88
N GLY A 79 -4.35 5.47 -23.78
CA GLY A 79 -5.73 5.15 -24.15
C GLY A 79 -6.55 4.45 -23.07
N TYR A 80 -6.00 4.26 -21.86
CA TYR A 80 -6.69 3.69 -20.70
C TYR A 80 -6.73 4.69 -19.54
N GLY A 81 -7.81 4.68 -18.76
CA GLY A 81 -7.88 5.51 -17.56
C GLY A 81 -9.04 5.20 -16.63
N TYR A 82 -8.86 5.52 -15.35
CA TYR A 82 -9.86 5.29 -14.31
C TYR A 82 -10.95 6.35 -14.39
N ARG A 83 -12.20 5.95 -14.63
CA ARG A 83 -13.32 6.88 -14.80
C ARG A 83 -13.72 7.46 -13.45
N VAL A 84 -13.69 8.79 -13.34
CA VAL A 84 -14.15 9.52 -12.16
C VAL A 84 -15.54 10.09 -12.42
N SER A 85 -16.47 9.82 -11.50
CA SER A 85 -17.83 10.36 -11.51
C SER A 85 -17.90 11.69 -10.78
N ASP A 86 -18.83 12.56 -11.18
CA ASP A 86 -19.15 13.82 -10.48
C ASP A 86 -19.60 13.61 -9.03
N ALA A 87 -20.11 12.42 -8.70
CA ALA A 87 -20.54 12.08 -7.35
C ALA A 87 -19.39 11.63 -6.43
N ALA A 88 -18.20 11.37 -6.97
CA ALA A 88 -17.06 10.91 -6.19
C ALA A 88 -16.53 12.02 -5.27
N TRP A 89 -16.36 11.71 -3.99
CA TRP A 89 -15.53 12.52 -3.09
C TRP A 89 -14.13 11.92 -3.04
N TRP A 90 -13.13 12.78 -2.90
CA TRP A 90 -11.73 12.37 -2.83
C TRP A 90 -11.09 12.82 -1.52
N GLY A 91 -10.38 11.91 -0.88
CA GLY A 91 -9.71 12.18 0.38
C GLY A 91 -8.41 11.41 0.56
N GLY A 92 -7.50 12.01 1.33
CA GLY A 92 -6.19 11.46 1.64
C GLY A 92 -6.23 10.67 2.93
N ASN A 93 -5.94 9.37 2.87
CA ASN A 93 -5.52 8.59 4.03
C ASN A 93 -3.99 8.61 4.06
N ILE A 94 -3.43 9.43 4.94
CA ILE A 94 -2.01 9.74 5.02
C ILE A 94 -1.50 9.22 6.35
N HIS A 95 -0.55 8.30 6.29
CA HIS A 95 0.11 7.71 7.43
C HIS A 95 1.62 7.92 7.37
N LEU A 96 2.11 8.81 8.25
CA LEU A 96 3.52 9.18 8.32
C LEU A 96 4.09 8.89 9.70
N LEU A 97 5.30 8.33 9.71
CA LEU A 97 6.05 7.98 10.91
C LEU A 97 7.31 8.83 10.98
N HIS A 98 7.42 9.69 11.99
CA HIS A 98 8.65 10.45 12.22
C HIS A 98 9.72 9.48 12.76
N THR A 99 10.81 9.32 12.02
CA THR A 99 11.86 8.33 12.29
C THR A 99 13.12 8.94 12.90
N ASP A 100 13.16 10.26 13.05
CA ASP A 100 14.24 10.96 13.74
C ASP A 100 14.05 10.96 15.27
N HIS A 101 15.16 10.99 16.01
CA HIS A 101 15.23 11.06 17.47
C HIS A 101 14.41 9.98 18.22
N LEU A 102 14.26 8.80 17.64
CA LEU A 102 13.64 7.65 18.31
C LEU A 102 14.49 7.16 19.48
N ALA A 103 13.82 6.60 20.50
CA ALA A 103 14.48 6.01 21.65
C ALA A 103 15.14 4.69 21.27
N GLY A 104 16.37 4.47 21.74
CA GLY A 104 17.12 3.24 21.51
C GLY A 104 18.61 3.51 21.39
N SER A 105 19.42 2.46 21.49
CA SER A 105 20.87 2.53 21.28
C SER A 105 21.27 2.42 19.80
N ASN A 106 20.34 2.00 18.94
CA ASN A 106 20.51 1.91 17.49
C ASN A 106 19.30 2.56 16.81
N ALA A 107 19.55 3.65 16.07
CA ALA A 107 18.50 4.42 15.40
C ALA A 107 17.79 3.63 14.29
N GLU A 108 18.52 2.77 13.55
CA GLU A 108 17.93 1.99 12.45
C GLU A 108 16.98 0.92 12.99
N ILE A 109 17.33 0.28 14.11
CA ILE A 109 16.44 -0.70 14.77
C ILE A 109 15.20 0.00 15.33
N ALA A 110 15.37 1.16 15.98
CA ALA A 110 14.24 1.93 16.49
C ALA A 110 13.29 2.38 15.35
N ALA A 111 13.85 2.80 14.21
CA ALA A 111 13.07 3.13 13.01
C ALA A 111 12.33 1.90 12.47
N LYS A 112 12.98 0.74 12.37
CA LYS A 112 12.34 -0.52 11.98
C LYS A 112 11.16 -0.86 12.91
N GLU A 113 11.36 -0.81 14.23
CA GLU A 113 10.32 -1.07 15.21
C GLU A 113 9.15 -0.09 15.11
N CYS A 114 9.44 1.18 14.81
CA CYS A 114 8.43 2.19 14.55
C CYS A 114 7.61 1.86 13.29
N ASN A 115 8.30 1.60 12.18
CA ASN A 115 7.74 1.34 10.86
C ASN A 115 6.92 0.04 10.80
N GLU A 116 7.31 -0.97 11.57
CA GLU A 116 6.65 -2.28 11.60
C GLU A 116 5.65 -2.40 12.78
N CYS A 117 5.19 -1.27 13.32
CA CYS A 117 4.15 -1.23 14.35
C CYS A 117 4.47 -2.06 15.61
N TYR A 118 5.74 -2.15 16.03
CA TYR A 118 6.09 -2.86 17.27
C TYR A 118 5.44 -2.19 18.48
N TYR A 119 5.03 -3.00 19.44
CA TYR A 119 4.52 -2.56 20.72
C TYR A 119 5.61 -1.83 21.50
N ALA A 120 5.23 -0.70 22.08
CA ALA A 120 6.00 -0.05 23.14
C ALA A 120 5.05 0.59 24.15
N ALA A 121 5.46 0.61 25.42
CA ALA A 121 4.67 1.25 26.47
C ALA A 121 4.46 2.74 26.17
N GLY A 122 3.22 3.20 26.23
CA GLY A 122 2.86 4.60 25.97
C GLY A 122 2.81 5.00 24.50
N LYS A 123 3.00 4.07 23.54
CA LYS A 123 2.94 4.34 22.09
C LYS A 123 1.56 4.84 21.63
N GLY A 124 0.51 4.44 22.34
CA GLY A 124 -0.88 4.84 22.10
C GLY A 124 -1.84 4.06 23.00
N PRO A 125 -3.09 4.52 23.17
CA PRO A 125 -4.07 3.85 24.03
C PRO A 125 -4.47 2.45 23.54
N GLU A 126 -4.48 2.23 22.22
CA GLU A 126 -4.83 0.94 21.61
C GLU A 126 -3.61 0.02 21.38
N CYS A 127 -2.39 0.52 21.58
CA CYS A 127 -1.19 -0.27 21.38
C CYS A 127 -0.86 -1.07 22.65
N THR A 128 -1.29 -2.33 22.68
CA THR A 128 -1.00 -3.28 23.76
C THR A 128 -0.06 -4.40 23.26
N PRO A 129 0.55 -5.21 24.15
CA PRO A 129 1.37 -6.34 23.72
C PRO A 129 0.64 -7.31 22.77
N GLU A 130 -0.67 -7.47 22.94
CA GLU A 130 -1.52 -8.31 22.09
C GLU A 130 -1.79 -7.70 20.71
N LYS A 131 -1.52 -6.40 20.54
CA LYS A 131 -1.65 -5.63 19.29
C LYS A 131 -0.30 -5.34 18.64
N ASN A 132 0.77 -5.98 19.12
CA ASN A 132 2.10 -5.86 18.52
C ASN A 132 2.05 -6.24 17.03
N GLY A 133 2.59 -5.38 16.15
CA GLY A 133 2.60 -5.61 14.71
C GLY A 133 1.30 -5.25 13.97
N THR A 134 0.30 -4.69 14.65
CA THR A 134 -0.96 -4.28 14.01
C THR A 134 -1.05 -2.77 13.81
N PHE A 135 -1.99 -2.33 12.98
CA PHE A 135 -2.29 -0.91 12.77
C PHE A 135 -2.65 -0.15 14.05
N GLN A 136 -3.16 -0.81 15.10
CA GLN A 136 -3.37 -0.16 16.40
C GLN A 136 -2.06 0.37 17.00
N CYS A 137 -0.96 -0.36 16.82
CA CYS A 137 0.38 0.09 17.23
C CYS A 137 1.06 1.01 16.21
N CYS A 138 0.44 1.26 15.06
CA CYS A 138 0.80 2.31 14.11
C CYS A 138 -0.10 3.56 14.19
N GLY A 139 -1.09 3.57 15.08
CA GLY A 139 -1.87 4.77 15.38
C GLY A 139 -3.05 5.04 14.44
N ASP A 140 -3.61 4.01 13.80
CA ASP A 140 -4.77 4.08 12.87
C ASP A 140 -5.97 4.88 13.42
N ASN A 141 -6.23 4.82 14.74
CA ASN A 141 -7.32 5.56 15.38
C ASN A 141 -6.87 6.81 16.15
N CYS A 142 -5.61 7.23 16.03
CA CYS A 142 -5.04 8.34 16.78
C CYS A 142 -5.01 9.64 15.98
N PHE A 143 -6.15 10.04 15.42
CA PHE A 143 -6.28 11.23 14.57
C PHE A 143 -5.95 12.56 15.30
N ASP A 144 -5.93 12.54 16.63
CA ASP A 144 -5.59 13.68 17.49
C ASP A 144 -4.09 13.86 17.72
N GLY A 145 -3.26 12.99 17.15
CA GLY A 145 -1.80 13.02 17.31
C GLY A 145 -1.31 12.48 18.65
N SER A 146 -2.15 11.80 19.42
CA SER A 146 -1.78 11.20 20.71
C SER A 146 -0.79 10.03 20.61
N CYS A 147 -0.64 9.43 19.43
CA CYS A 147 0.21 8.26 19.21
C CYS A 147 1.59 8.62 18.64
N PHE A 148 2.63 8.07 19.25
CA PHE A 148 4.02 8.37 18.93
C PHE A 148 4.92 7.15 19.17
N CYS A 149 5.92 6.97 18.31
CA CYS A 149 6.96 6.00 18.56
C CYS A 149 7.82 6.52 19.72
N PRO A 150 8.34 5.65 20.60
CA PRO A 150 9.19 6.09 21.70
C PRO A 150 10.32 7.01 21.21
N THR A 151 10.46 8.18 21.82
CA THR A 151 11.46 9.18 21.46
C THR A 151 12.54 9.30 22.54
N ALA A 152 13.75 9.66 22.11
CA ALA A 152 14.85 9.94 23.02
C ALA A 152 14.52 11.19 23.88
N PRO A 153 15.05 11.31 25.12
CA PRO A 153 14.82 12.49 25.96
C PRO A 153 15.26 13.83 25.34
N SER A 154 16.16 13.78 24.36
CA SER A 154 16.65 14.94 23.61
C SER A 154 15.79 15.31 22.40
N ALA A 155 14.70 14.57 22.13
CA ALA A 155 13.87 14.82 20.97
C ALA A 155 13.24 16.23 21.03
N PRO A 156 13.24 16.98 19.91
CA PRO A 156 12.61 18.29 19.85
C PRO A 156 11.11 18.19 20.15
N THR A 157 10.58 19.18 20.86
CA THR A 157 9.12 19.34 21.06
C THR A 157 8.49 20.28 20.03
N THR A 158 9.31 20.89 19.16
CA THR A 158 8.82 21.76 18.09
C THR A 158 8.14 20.90 17.03
N GLN A 159 6.92 21.28 16.67
CA GLN A 159 6.20 20.64 15.59
C GLN A 159 6.85 20.97 14.24
N THR A 160 7.11 19.95 13.43
CA THR A 160 7.53 20.09 12.02
C THR A 160 6.35 19.77 11.13
N ASN A 161 6.11 20.60 10.12
CA ASN A 161 5.05 20.38 9.14
C ASN A 161 5.59 19.70 7.89
N TYR A 162 4.79 18.77 7.37
CA TYR A 162 5.04 18.10 6.09
C TYR A 162 3.76 18.17 5.26
N TYR A 163 3.93 18.09 3.94
CA TYR A 163 2.84 18.25 2.99
C TYR A 163 2.85 17.09 2.00
N LEU A 164 1.66 16.61 1.64
CA LEU A 164 1.50 15.78 0.47
C LEU A 164 1.42 16.71 -0.75
N GLN A 165 2.46 16.72 -1.57
CA GLN A 165 2.44 17.33 -2.90
C GLN A 165 2.04 16.26 -3.90
N TYR A 166 1.09 16.56 -4.80
CA TYR A 166 0.64 15.58 -5.79
C TYR A 166 0.33 16.20 -7.15
N THR A 167 0.44 15.35 -8.18
CA THR A 167 0.11 15.65 -9.58
C THR A 167 -0.94 14.67 -10.06
N VAL A 168 -2.03 15.20 -10.60
CA VAL A 168 -3.15 14.44 -11.16
C VAL A 168 -3.11 14.55 -12.69
N MET A 169 -2.89 13.44 -13.38
CA MET A 169 -2.95 13.39 -14.84
C MET A 169 -4.33 12.93 -15.27
N TYR A 170 -5.03 13.70 -16.10
CA TYR A 170 -6.40 13.37 -16.50
C TYR A 170 -6.73 13.82 -17.93
N THR A 171 -7.78 13.22 -18.49
CA THR A 171 -8.39 13.63 -19.76
C THR A 171 -9.91 13.67 -19.66
N ARG A 172 -10.54 14.53 -20.48
CA ARG A 172 -11.99 14.53 -20.68
C ARG A 172 -12.41 13.81 -21.95
N GLU A 173 -11.45 13.36 -22.74
CA GLU A 173 -11.71 12.55 -23.92
C GLU A 173 -12.24 11.17 -23.52
N MET A 174 -13.02 10.58 -24.42
CA MET A 174 -13.50 9.22 -24.24
C MET A 174 -12.35 8.26 -24.53
N ILE A 175 -11.88 7.57 -23.49
CA ILE A 175 -10.84 6.55 -23.55
C ILE A 175 -11.37 5.26 -22.95
N THR A 176 -10.62 4.16 -23.08
CA THR A 176 -11.03 2.87 -22.52
C THR A 176 -11.03 2.93 -20.98
N PRO A 177 -12.18 2.73 -20.32
CA PRO A 177 -12.24 2.73 -18.86
C PRO A 177 -11.51 1.51 -18.30
N ILE A 178 -10.83 1.71 -17.18
CA ILE A 178 -10.25 0.63 -16.39
C ILE A 178 -10.90 0.54 -15.01
N TYR A 179 -10.92 -0.67 -14.49
CA TYR A 179 -11.27 -1.01 -13.12
C TYR A 179 -9.99 -1.28 -12.36
N ILE A 180 -9.83 -0.60 -11.23
CA ILE A 180 -8.69 -0.80 -10.34
C ILE A 180 -9.06 -1.86 -9.31
N GLY A 181 -8.12 -2.73 -8.98
CA GLY A 181 -8.29 -3.71 -7.94
C GLY A 181 -7.00 -4.02 -7.21
N VAL A 182 -7.12 -4.22 -5.89
CA VAL A 182 -6.03 -4.60 -5.01
C VAL A 182 -6.30 -6.01 -4.50
N TRP A 183 -5.43 -6.95 -4.85
CA TRP A 183 -5.56 -8.34 -4.42
C TRP A 183 -4.42 -8.71 -3.49
N THR A 184 -4.75 -9.11 -2.26
CA THR A 184 -3.75 -9.29 -1.19
C THR A 184 -3.51 -10.76 -0.84
N ALA A 185 -2.25 -11.09 -0.64
CA ALA A 185 -1.73 -12.34 -0.13
C ALA A 185 -1.28 -12.15 1.33
N PRO A 186 -1.61 -13.07 2.26
CA PRO A 186 -2.43 -14.26 2.04
C PRO A 186 -3.94 -13.98 2.22
N GLY A 187 -4.77 -14.59 1.37
CA GLY A 187 -6.22 -14.70 1.59
C GLY A 187 -6.97 -13.40 1.92
N CYS A 188 -6.72 -12.31 1.19
CA CYS A 188 -7.31 -10.99 1.43
C CYS A 188 -6.98 -10.34 2.79
N GLN A 189 -5.92 -10.77 3.48
CA GLN A 189 -5.40 -10.06 4.66
C GLN A 189 -4.72 -8.77 4.23
N THR A 190 -5.02 -7.66 4.90
CA THR A 190 -4.40 -6.35 4.59
C THR A 190 -2.91 -6.35 4.99
N PHE A 191 -2.57 -7.02 6.08
CA PHE A 191 -1.21 -7.17 6.59
C PHE A 191 -1.06 -8.51 7.33
N TYR A 192 0.18 -8.95 7.54
CA TYR A 192 0.51 -10.16 8.30
C TYR A 192 1.92 -10.05 8.88
N ASP A 193 2.27 -10.99 9.76
CA ASP A 193 3.61 -11.07 10.35
C ASP A 193 4.39 -12.22 9.72
N VAL A 194 5.69 -11.99 9.51
CA VAL A 194 6.63 -13.01 9.05
C VAL A 194 7.79 -13.10 10.03
N PHE A 195 7.96 -14.27 10.64
CA PHE A 195 8.90 -14.45 11.75
C PHE A 195 10.27 -14.90 11.26
N ARG A 196 11.31 -14.46 11.98
CA ARG A 196 12.70 -14.82 11.72
C ARG A 196 12.86 -16.33 11.57
N ASN A 197 13.50 -16.73 10.48
CA ASN A 197 13.97 -18.10 10.26
C ASN A 197 15.32 -18.04 9.53
N ASP A 198 16.41 -18.42 10.20
CA ASP A 198 17.74 -18.40 9.58
C ASP A 198 18.04 -19.67 8.77
N GLU A 199 17.30 -20.76 8.99
CA GLU A 199 17.47 -22.03 8.28
C GLU A 199 16.73 -22.01 6.94
N GLU A 200 15.50 -21.47 6.94
CA GLU A 200 14.65 -21.28 5.76
C GLU A 200 14.24 -19.80 5.69
N PRO A 201 15.14 -18.91 5.21
CA PRO A 201 14.91 -17.48 5.28
C PRO A 201 13.94 -16.95 4.22
N GLU A 202 13.46 -17.77 3.29
CA GLU A 202 12.47 -17.37 2.30
C GLU A 202 11.06 -17.76 2.78
N HIS A 203 10.22 -16.76 3.04
CA HIS A 203 8.84 -16.92 3.48
C HIS A 203 7.87 -16.65 2.33
N LEU A 204 6.98 -17.61 2.05
CA LEU A 204 5.92 -17.48 1.05
C LEU A 204 4.56 -17.23 1.71
N ALA A 205 3.90 -16.16 1.29
CA ALA A 205 2.47 -15.96 1.47
C ALA A 205 1.76 -16.02 0.13
N SER A 206 0.69 -16.81 0.02
CA SER A 206 -0.06 -16.99 -1.23
C SER A 206 -1.54 -16.65 -1.05
N THR A 207 -2.17 -16.13 -2.09
CA THR A 207 -3.64 -16.00 -2.14
C THR A 207 -4.34 -17.35 -2.21
N GLY A 208 -3.64 -18.41 -2.63
CA GLY A 208 -4.24 -19.66 -3.07
C GLY A 208 -4.90 -19.51 -4.45
N ASN A 209 -5.52 -20.60 -4.91
CA ASN A 209 -6.10 -20.67 -6.24
C ASN A 209 -7.49 -20.03 -6.27
N THR A 210 -7.62 -18.90 -6.99
CA THR A 210 -8.89 -18.18 -7.17
C THR A 210 -9.37 -18.33 -8.61
N ARG A 211 -10.55 -18.94 -8.77
CA ARG A 211 -11.20 -19.03 -10.09
C ARG A 211 -11.85 -17.69 -10.44
N VAL A 212 -11.51 -17.16 -11.60
CA VAL A 212 -12.08 -15.94 -12.15
C VAL A 212 -13.43 -16.22 -12.82
N GLU A 213 -14.37 -15.28 -12.70
CA GLU A 213 -15.75 -15.41 -13.19
C GLU A 213 -16.10 -14.40 -14.31
N ALA A 214 -15.09 -13.74 -14.88
CA ALA A 214 -15.25 -12.74 -15.93
C ALA A 214 -14.08 -12.73 -16.91
N ASP A 215 -14.33 -12.27 -18.13
CA ASP A 215 -13.27 -11.96 -19.09
C ASP A 215 -12.79 -10.52 -18.90
N PHE A 216 -11.48 -10.32 -18.83
CA PHE A 216 -10.87 -8.99 -18.78
C PHE A 216 -9.44 -8.99 -19.32
N GLU A 217 -8.91 -7.80 -19.57
CA GLU A 217 -7.52 -7.56 -19.94
C GLU A 217 -6.80 -6.85 -18.80
N LEU A 218 -5.76 -7.48 -18.25
CA LEU A 218 -4.80 -6.83 -17.36
C LEU A 218 -3.88 -5.95 -18.20
N VAL A 219 -4.03 -4.64 -18.06
CA VAL A 219 -3.23 -3.65 -18.80
C VAL A 219 -2.13 -3.05 -17.93
N PHE A 220 -2.29 -3.11 -16.62
CA PHE A 220 -1.31 -2.64 -15.64
C PHE A 220 -1.36 -3.54 -14.41
N ALA A 221 -0.21 -3.91 -13.87
CA ALA A 221 -0.10 -4.56 -12.57
C ALA A 221 1.25 -4.23 -11.92
N VAL A 222 1.24 -3.92 -10.63
CA VAL A 222 2.44 -3.65 -9.83
C VAL A 222 2.29 -4.26 -8.45
N GLY A 223 3.35 -4.86 -7.95
CA GLY A 223 3.39 -5.39 -6.59
C GLY A 223 3.59 -4.28 -5.56
N HIS A 224 3.08 -4.50 -4.36
CA HIS A 224 3.38 -3.71 -3.18
C HIS A 224 3.79 -4.66 -2.07
N GLN A 225 4.94 -4.36 -1.48
CA GLN A 225 5.50 -5.08 -0.35
C GLN A 225 6.30 -4.12 0.52
N HIS A 226 6.33 -4.36 1.83
CA HIS A 226 7.21 -3.65 2.76
C HIS A 226 8.66 -4.17 2.74
N THR A 227 9.56 -3.49 3.46
CA THR A 227 10.94 -3.93 3.73
C THR A 227 11.02 -5.42 4.12
N GLY A 228 12.02 -6.12 3.59
CA GLY A 228 12.12 -7.59 3.62
C GLY A 228 11.62 -8.29 2.35
N ALA A 229 10.84 -7.61 1.49
CA ALA A 229 10.32 -8.14 0.22
C ALA A 229 11.40 -8.80 -0.65
N LEU A 230 11.09 -9.94 -1.28
CA LEU A 230 11.91 -10.57 -2.32
C LEU A 230 11.31 -10.36 -3.72
N ASN A 231 10.01 -10.60 -3.85
CA ASN A 231 9.18 -10.33 -5.03
C ASN A 231 7.73 -10.73 -4.77
N ILE A 232 6.83 -10.31 -5.65
CA ILE A 232 5.47 -10.83 -5.75
C ILE A 232 5.16 -11.20 -7.20
N SER A 233 4.63 -12.40 -7.42
CA SER A 233 4.39 -12.97 -8.75
C SER A 233 2.92 -13.29 -8.98
N LEU A 234 2.43 -13.03 -10.19
CA LEU A 234 1.10 -13.43 -10.66
C LEU A 234 1.20 -14.71 -11.48
N PHE A 235 0.32 -15.65 -11.17
CA PHE A 235 0.15 -16.91 -11.90
C PHE A 235 -1.26 -17.00 -12.47
N ILE A 236 -1.37 -17.57 -13.67
CA ILE A 236 -2.62 -17.95 -14.31
C ILE A 236 -2.50 -19.42 -14.73
N ASN A 237 -3.42 -20.26 -14.26
CA ASN A 237 -3.44 -21.71 -14.53
C ASN A 237 -2.08 -22.38 -14.21
N ASP A 238 -1.50 -22.01 -13.06
CA ASP A 238 -0.18 -22.43 -12.58
C ASP A 238 1.03 -21.99 -13.44
N GLU A 239 0.82 -21.22 -14.50
CA GLU A 239 1.88 -20.58 -15.27
C GLU A 239 2.18 -19.17 -14.69
N ARG A 240 3.47 -18.89 -14.43
CA ARG A 240 3.89 -17.56 -13.97
C ARG A 240 3.80 -16.58 -15.13
N VAL A 241 2.92 -15.59 -14.98
CA VAL A 241 2.66 -14.57 -16.00
C VAL A 241 3.62 -13.39 -15.85
N CYS A 242 3.82 -12.91 -14.62
CA CYS A 242 4.72 -11.80 -14.35
C CYS A 242 5.23 -11.82 -12.92
N THR A 243 6.28 -11.04 -12.67
CA THR A 243 6.85 -10.81 -11.34
C THR A 243 7.20 -9.34 -11.15
N SER A 244 6.83 -8.80 -9.99
CA SER A 244 7.21 -7.47 -9.50
C SER A 244 8.36 -7.61 -8.50
N TYR A 245 9.45 -6.89 -8.71
CA TYR A 245 10.66 -6.97 -7.90
C TYR A 245 10.90 -5.69 -7.10
N PRO A 246 11.43 -5.79 -5.88
CA PRO A 246 11.82 -4.64 -5.06
C PRO A 246 13.17 -4.07 -5.50
N LYS A 247 13.33 -2.76 -5.28
CA LYS A 247 14.62 -2.07 -5.29
C LYS A 247 14.82 -1.39 -3.95
N TYR A 248 15.99 -1.61 -3.37
CA TYR A 248 16.41 -0.99 -2.13
C TYR A 248 17.30 0.21 -2.42
N GLY A 249 17.11 1.29 -1.66
CA GLY A 249 17.98 2.45 -1.76
C GLY A 249 19.38 2.17 -1.24
N ALA A 250 20.33 3.02 -1.61
CA ALA A 250 21.76 2.80 -1.35
C ALA A 250 22.46 3.99 -0.67
N GLU A 251 21.80 5.14 -0.54
CA GLU A 251 22.40 6.39 -0.08
C GLU A 251 21.76 6.90 1.21
N ASP A 252 22.58 7.39 2.14
CA ASP A 252 22.09 7.91 3.41
C ASP A 252 21.44 9.29 3.22
N GLY A 253 20.19 9.45 3.65
CA GLY A 253 19.48 10.73 3.62
C GLY A 253 19.11 11.26 2.23
N VAL A 254 19.21 10.44 1.18
CA VAL A 254 18.81 10.82 -0.18
C VAL A 254 17.38 10.36 -0.44
N ALA A 255 16.47 11.32 -0.54
CA ALA A 255 15.08 11.12 -0.93
C ALA A 255 14.94 10.27 -2.22
N GLY A 256 14.23 9.14 -2.13
CA GLY A 256 14.00 8.22 -3.24
C GLY A 256 15.13 7.22 -3.47
N ASN A 257 16.22 7.27 -2.70
CA ASN A 257 17.31 6.32 -2.76
C ASN A 257 17.83 5.96 -1.35
N GLU A 258 16.96 6.02 -0.35
CA GLU A 258 17.34 5.84 1.04
C GLU A 258 17.85 4.44 1.33
N LYS A 259 19.08 4.38 1.84
CA LYS A 259 19.69 3.14 2.29
C LYS A 259 18.76 2.40 3.27
N ASN A 260 18.74 1.07 3.15
CA ASN A 260 17.97 0.14 3.98
C ASN A 260 16.43 0.26 3.84
N HIS A 261 15.94 1.05 2.89
CA HIS A 261 14.52 1.17 2.59
C HIS A 261 14.20 0.58 1.22
N LEU A 262 13.03 -0.04 1.12
CA LEU A 262 12.45 -0.39 -0.18
C LEU A 262 11.88 0.90 -0.77
N VAL A 263 12.31 1.26 -1.98
CA VAL A 263 12.00 2.56 -2.62
C VAL A 263 11.33 2.43 -4.00
N GLU A 264 11.21 1.20 -4.50
CA GLU A 264 10.61 0.90 -5.81
C GLU A 264 10.13 -0.55 -5.85
N MET A 265 8.96 -0.77 -6.44
CA MET A 265 8.53 -2.07 -6.93
C MET A 265 8.36 -1.99 -8.44
N THR A 266 9.01 -2.87 -9.21
CA THR A 266 8.93 -2.83 -10.67
C THR A 266 7.53 -3.20 -11.17
N ASN A 267 7.06 -2.60 -12.26
CA ASN A 267 5.82 -3.07 -12.90
C ASN A 267 5.89 -4.57 -13.23
N CYS A 268 4.84 -5.32 -12.88
CA CYS A 268 4.62 -6.71 -13.27
C CYS A 268 4.05 -6.76 -14.70
N ILE A 269 3.02 -5.95 -14.96
CA ILE A 269 2.41 -5.77 -16.28
C ILE A 269 2.35 -4.27 -16.56
N ASN A 270 2.75 -3.86 -17.76
CA ASN A 270 2.47 -2.55 -18.29
C ASN A 270 2.33 -2.66 -19.82
N LYS A 271 1.13 -2.40 -20.32
CA LYS A 271 0.79 -2.58 -21.73
C LYS A 271 1.70 -1.81 -22.68
N ASP A 272 2.16 -0.62 -22.31
CA ASP A 272 3.01 0.22 -23.16
C ASP A 272 4.47 -0.29 -23.22
N ILE A 273 4.88 -1.13 -22.27
CA ILE A 273 6.25 -1.63 -22.15
C ILE A 273 6.36 -3.09 -22.60
N GLY A 274 5.54 -3.96 -22.03
CA GLY A 274 5.64 -5.42 -22.18
C GLY A 274 4.38 -6.10 -22.70
N GLY A 275 3.35 -5.31 -23.06
CA GLY A 275 2.05 -5.83 -23.44
C GLY A 275 1.13 -6.11 -22.25
N SER A 276 -0.03 -6.66 -22.56
CA SER A 276 -1.11 -6.94 -21.63
C SER A 276 -1.44 -8.42 -21.60
N VAL A 277 -2.20 -8.84 -20.59
CA VAL A 277 -2.58 -10.24 -20.39
C VAL A 277 -4.10 -10.35 -20.46
N LYS A 278 -4.60 -11.25 -21.31
CA LYS A 278 -6.02 -11.59 -21.35
C LYS A 278 -6.28 -12.66 -20.30
N VAL A 279 -7.28 -12.42 -19.46
CA VAL A 279 -7.79 -13.35 -18.45
C VAL A 279 -9.19 -13.75 -18.86
N HIS A 280 -9.46 -15.05 -18.81
CA HIS A 280 -10.73 -15.63 -19.23
C HIS A 280 -11.52 -16.17 -18.04
N ASN A 281 -12.85 -16.16 -18.17
CA ASN A 281 -13.73 -16.83 -17.24
C ASN A 281 -13.33 -18.31 -17.10
N GLY A 282 -13.09 -18.71 -15.85
CA GLY A 282 -12.66 -20.05 -15.51
C GLY A 282 -11.17 -20.20 -15.27
N ASP A 283 -10.35 -19.21 -15.63
CA ASP A 283 -8.93 -19.17 -15.29
C ASP A 283 -8.73 -19.21 -13.77
N ILE A 284 -7.64 -19.84 -13.35
CA ILE A 284 -7.22 -19.91 -11.95
C ILE A 284 -6.07 -18.94 -11.74
N LEU A 285 -6.31 -17.88 -10.98
CA LEU A 285 -5.29 -16.91 -10.61
C LEU A 285 -4.69 -17.27 -9.25
N ARG A 286 -3.41 -16.92 -9.05
CA ARG A 286 -2.70 -16.97 -7.75
C ARG A 286 -1.67 -15.85 -7.67
N LEU A 287 -1.52 -15.23 -6.51
CA LEU A 287 -0.39 -14.37 -6.17
C LEU A 287 0.51 -15.08 -5.17
N ASP A 288 1.81 -15.06 -5.41
CA ASP A 288 2.82 -15.55 -4.47
C ASP A 288 3.72 -14.37 -4.07
N SER A 289 3.65 -13.99 -2.79
CA SER A 289 4.42 -12.92 -2.16
C SER A 289 5.55 -13.52 -1.33
N TRP A 290 6.78 -13.20 -1.70
CA TRP A 290 7.98 -13.71 -1.03
C TRP A 290 8.64 -12.63 -0.19
N TYR A 291 9.04 -13.02 1.02
CA TYR A 291 9.78 -12.22 1.98
C TYR A 291 11.05 -12.93 2.42
N TYR A 292 12.09 -12.17 2.73
CA TYR A 292 13.27 -12.69 3.39
C TYR A 292 13.18 -12.41 4.89
N VAL A 293 13.34 -13.44 5.71
CA VAL A 293 13.24 -13.40 7.17
C VAL A 293 14.49 -13.93 7.87
N GLY A 294 15.59 -14.06 7.13
CA GLY A 294 16.90 -14.33 7.72
C GLY A 294 17.45 -13.10 8.44
N SER A 295 18.18 -13.29 9.52
CA SER A 295 18.80 -12.20 10.29
C SER A 295 19.89 -11.45 9.52
N ASN A 296 20.46 -12.07 8.49
CA ASN A 296 21.45 -11.47 7.61
C ASN A 296 20.85 -11.26 6.22
N ASP A 297 20.21 -10.11 6.02
CA ASP A 297 19.72 -9.66 4.73
C ASP A 297 20.71 -8.65 4.13
N SER A 298 21.39 -9.02 3.05
CA SER A 298 22.40 -8.17 2.42
C SER A 298 21.85 -6.89 1.79
N ARG A 299 20.53 -6.78 1.65
CA ARG A 299 19.84 -5.60 1.11
C ARG A 299 19.58 -4.56 2.19
N LEU A 300 19.65 -4.98 3.45
CA LEU A 300 19.41 -4.17 4.63
C LEU A 300 20.69 -4.02 5.46
N GLY A 301 20.66 -3.08 6.40
CA GLY A 301 21.71 -2.85 7.36
C GLY A 301 21.81 -3.97 8.41
N PRO A 302 22.94 -4.06 9.13
CA PRO A 302 23.12 -5.06 10.19
C PRO A 302 22.00 -5.01 11.24
N GLY A 303 21.35 -6.16 11.47
CA GLY A 303 20.28 -6.28 12.47
C GLY A 303 18.90 -5.82 12.00
N LEU A 304 18.74 -5.42 10.74
CA LEU A 304 17.45 -5.01 10.17
C LEU A 304 16.68 -6.13 9.46
N GLY A 305 17.33 -7.27 9.20
CA GLY A 305 16.64 -8.49 8.76
C GLY A 305 15.96 -9.23 9.92
N GLY A 306 15.41 -10.40 9.64
CA GLY A 306 14.77 -11.27 10.63
C GLY A 306 13.24 -11.15 10.62
N THR A 307 12.64 -10.97 11.80
CA THR A 307 11.19 -10.84 11.92
C THR A 307 10.74 -9.52 11.31
N HIS A 308 9.76 -9.57 10.42
CA HIS A 308 9.06 -8.39 9.93
C HIS A 308 7.60 -8.45 10.36
N LEU A 309 7.16 -7.45 11.12
CA LEU A 309 5.77 -7.32 11.53
C LEU A 309 5.04 -6.37 10.58
N ASN A 310 3.72 -6.51 10.49
CA ASN A 310 2.88 -5.66 9.65
C ASN A 310 3.33 -5.63 8.16
N VAL A 311 3.86 -6.73 7.63
CA VAL A 311 4.17 -6.78 6.19
C VAL A 311 2.90 -6.82 5.37
N MET A 312 2.98 -6.34 4.13
CA MET A 312 1.90 -6.41 3.15
C MET A 312 2.38 -7.17 1.92
N GLY A 313 1.51 -7.96 1.30
CA GLY A 313 1.80 -8.54 0.00
C GLY A 313 0.57 -8.37 -0.86
N TYR A 314 0.56 -7.41 -1.78
CA TYR A 314 -0.56 -7.27 -2.70
C TYR A 314 -0.13 -6.88 -4.09
N MET A 315 -1.01 -7.17 -5.04
CA MET A 315 -0.87 -6.67 -6.40
C MET A 315 -1.97 -5.68 -6.70
N TYR A 316 -1.56 -4.47 -7.07
CA TYR A 316 -2.42 -3.45 -7.63
C TYR A 316 -2.58 -3.70 -9.12
N MET A 317 -3.80 -3.77 -9.62
CA MET A 317 -4.11 -4.19 -10.99
C MET A 317 -5.11 -3.23 -11.63
N ALA A 318 -4.87 -2.87 -12.89
CA ALA A 318 -5.84 -2.20 -13.75
C ALA A 318 -6.34 -3.16 -14.83
N MET A 319 -7.67 -3.31 -14.87
CA MET A 319 -8.38 -4.24 -15.73
C MET A 319 -9.27 -3.48 -16.70
N ALA A 320 -9.17 -3.77 -17.98
CA ALA A 320 -10.12 -3.31 -19.00
C ALA A 320 -11.09 -4.44 -19.35
N THR A 321 -12.35 -4.11 -19.59
CA THR A 321 -13.36 -5.07 -20.05
C THR A 321 -14.11 -4.48 -21.25
N ASP A 322 -14.51 -5.35 -22.17
CA ASP A 322 -15.37 -4.98 -23.31
C ASP A 322 -16.84 -4.85 -22.88
N ASN A 323 -17.18 -5.24 -21.65
CA ASN A 323 -18.55 -5.23 -21.15
C ASN A 323 -18.92 -3.85 -20.57
N SER A 324 -19.94 -3.21 -21.15
CA SER A 324 -20.40 -1.88 -20.72
C SER A 324 -20.95 -1.84 -19.29
N ASP A 325 -21.33 -3.01 -18.76
CA ASP A 325 -21.91 -3.17 -17.42
C ASP A 325 -20.82 -3.32 -16.33
N GLY A 326 -19.54 -3.31 -16.70
CA GLY A 326 -18.38 -3.43 -15.82
C GLY A 326 -18.02 -4.85 -15.40
N LEU A 327 -17.04 -4.97 -14.49
CA LEU A 327 -16.69 -6.26 -13.90
C LEU A 327 -17.84 -6.75 -13.00
N PRO A 328 -18.31 -8.00 -13.13
CA PRO A 328 -19.44 -8.50 -12.35
C PRO A 328 -19.13 -8.48 -10.85
N GLU A 329 -20.15 -8.13 -10.03
CA GLU A 329 -20.09 -8.19 -8.55
C GLU A 329 -19.67 -9.56 -8.00
N SER A 330 -19.70 -10.61 -8.83
CA SER A 330 -19.32 -11.98 -8.45
C SER A 330 -17.82 -12.16 -8.19
N ILE A 331 -16.95 -11.23 -8.63
CA ILE A 331 -15.55 -11.17 -8.18
C ILE A 331 -15.48 -10.80 -6.68
N ILE A 332 -16.44 -10.01 -6.18
CA ILE A 332 -16.29 -9.23 -4.95
C ILE A 332 -16.58 -10.03 -3.68
N LEU A 333 -17.57 -10.95 -3.66
CA LEU A 333 -18.14 -11.39 -2.36
C LEU A 333 -18.64 -12.84 -2.26
N SER A 334 -18.57 -13.68 -3.30
CA SER A 334 -19.12 -15.04 -3.22
C SER A 334 -18.22 -16.04 -2.46
N ARG A 335 -16.92 -15.72 -2.25
CA ARG A 335 -15.90 -16.71 -1.81
C ARG A 335 -15.39 -16.57 -0.38
N TYR A 336 -15.78 -15.55 0.37
CA TYR A 336 -15.37 -15.38 1.78
C TYR A 336 -16.56 -15.42 2.75
N PRO A 337 -17.23 -16.58 2.93
CA PRO A 337 -18.29 -16.71 3.93
C PRO A 337 -17.80 -16.49 5.36
N GLN A 338 -16.49 -16.65 5.62
CA GLN A 338 -15.85 -16.38 6.92
C GLN A 338 -15.91 -14.90 7.33
N LEU A 339 -16.05 -13.98 6.35
CA LEU A 339 -16.25 -12.55 6.62
C LEU A 339 -17.71 -12.21 6.98
N ARG A 340 -18.66 -13.16 6.89
CA ARG A 340 -20.04 -12.96 7.38
C ARG A 340 -20.17 -13.06 8.90
N THR A 341 -19.18 -13.65 9.57
CA THR A 341 -19.25 -13.93 11.00
C THR A 341 -17.91 -13.62 11.66
N GLY A 342 -17.79 -12.43 12.26
CA GLY A 342 -16.86 -12.25 13.38
C GLY A 342 -15.71 -11.26 13.24
N VAL A 343 -15.64 -10.45 12.18
CA VAL A 343 -14.87 -9.20 12.22
C VAL A 343 -15.78 -8.09 11.76
N GLN A 344 -16.33 -7.40 12.76
CA GLN A 344 -16.90 -6.09 12.59
C GLN A 344 -15.75 -5.21 12.09
N LEU A 345 -15.66 -5.01 10.77
CA LEU A 345 -15.07 -3.79 10.24
C LEU A 345 -15.81 -2.68 11.00
N LEU A 346 -15.08 -1.93 11.82
CA LEU A 346 -15.59 -0.70 12.38
C LEU A 346 -15.90 0.20 11.17
N GLN A 347 -17.12 0.10 10.67
CA GLN A 347 -17.74 1.21 9.97
C GLN A 347 -17.69 2.37 10.97
N PRO A 348 -17.12 3.54 10.62
CA PRO A 348 -17.35 4.69 11.45
C PRO A 348 -18.86 4.92 11.48
N ASP A 349 -19.42 4.91 12.70
CA ASP A 349 -20.80 5.24 12.94
C ASP A 349 -21.13 6.54 12.20
N VAL A 350 -21.99 6.44 11.19
CA VAL A 350 -22.65 7.61 10.59
C VAL A 350 -23.61 8.13 11.64
N VAL A 351 -23.10 8.97 12.55
CA VAL A 351 -23.95 9.75 13.42
C VAL A 351 -24.37 10.99 12.65
N THR A 352 -25.52 10.92 12.01
CA THR A 352 -26.21 12.08 11.47
C THR A 352 -26.62 12.97 12.64
N PHE A 353 -25.97 14.12 12.81
CA PHE A 353 -26.54 15.22 13.58
C PHE A 353 -27.24 16.17 12.60
N LEU A 354 -28.46 16.58 12.96
CA LEU A 354 -29.25 17.61 12.28
C LEU A 354 -28.52 18.96 12.24
#